data_AF-V5HXF4-F1
#
_entry.id   AF-V5HXF4-F1
#
_cell.length_a   1.000
_cell.length_b   1.000
_cell.length_c   1.000
_cell.angle_alpha   90.00
_cell.angle_beta   90.00
_cell.angle_gamma   90.00
#
_symmetry.space_group_name_H-M   'P 1'
#
loop_
_entity.id
_entity.type
_entity.pdbx_description
1 polymer ?
#
loop_
_entity_poly.entity_id
_entity_poly.type
_entity_poly.pdbx_seq_one_letter_code
_entity_poly.pdbx_strand_id
1 'polypeptide(L)'
;LQTNEVEFPAVTVCNMNPWRKSKVCSEDSFVSKSAKALISQLCKSVPRNVAMDKEDLAMTQRLKAWIAVEQRRNLSRAERMGHQIEDMILECRVHDGDCLSTHLLDLRLVSRYGNCYCLGCNSSRFSWLAMQMSDPEQGLQMSLNMEPDEFLPLTVEAGFYVMVNQAGAREEVFDNAVYVPPGATTYIGVYKSTSQNLEPPYKNPCQKDWPEELKKYVAPGVGYTQRACKEYCYQVHIFEACGCRSFKHIRVLVPHVMAVPVCPDMLRGDCEREIEAKIHRKFITCKCLTPCVTHEYYTYASSLVWTSHLVEPKYRVQKESPDGKKIHARIKVFMKSTKILYKQKEPKFTLANLFRSIGGLMGVYLGYSSLHIFHVLDVLLDGAWYSLSRILARRNRTREGRLEFHSQ
;
A
#
# COMPACT_ATOMS: atom_id res chain seq x y z
N LEU A 1 24.03 -11.18 17.54
CA LEU A 1 23.59 -11.11 16.13
C LEU A 1 22.11 -11.47 16.12
N GLN A 2 21.23 -10.49 16.03
CA GLN A 2 19.80 -10.74 15.88
C GLN A 2 19.61 -11.26 14.45
N THR A 3 19.50 -12.57 14.28
CA THR A 3 19.17 -13.20 13.00
C THR A 3 17.73 -12.80 12.69
N ASN A 4 17.55 -11.61 12.11
CA ASN A 4 16.26 -11.20 11.58
C ASN A 4 15.98 -12.10 10.38
N GLU A 5 15.29 -13.20 10.65
CA GLU A 5 14.82 -14.13 9.63
C GLU A 5 13.97 -13.35 8.61
N VAL A 6 14.33 -13.48 7.34
CA VAL A 6 13.55 -12.86 6.27
C VAL A 6 12.33 -13.71 6.05
N GLU A 7 11.15 -13.13 6.18
CA GLU A 7 9.91 -13.80 5.81
C GLU A 7 9.73 -13.79 4.29
N PHE A 8 9.16 -14.87 3.76
CA PHE A 8 8.70 -14.91 2.39
C PHE A 8 7.55 -13.90 2.19
N PRO A 9 7.52 -13.15 1.08
CA PRO A 9 6.49 -12.14 0.85
C PRO A 9 5.10 -12.74 0.63
N ALA A 10 4.07 -11.91 0.80
CA ALA A 10 2.76 -12.21 0.25
C ALA A 10 2.79 -12.10 -1.28
N VAL A 11 2.15 -13.06 -1.95
CA VAL A 11 2.05 -13.11 -3.41
C VAL A 11 0.59 -13.13 -3.81
N THR A 12 0.14 -12.09 -4.52
CA THR A 12 -1.22 -12.01 -5.08
C THR A 12 -1.17 -12.25 -6.57
N VAL A 13 -2.02 -13.13 -7.09
CA VAL A 13 -2.21 -13.37 -8.52
C VAL A 13 -3.60 -12.91 -8.94
N CYS A 14 -3.67 -12.11 -10.00
CA CYS A 14 -4.90 -11.62 -10.59
C CYS A 14 -4.97 -11.99 -12.09
N ASN A 15 -6.17 -12.28 -12.59
CA ASN A 15 -6.41 -12.35 -14.04
C ASN A 15 -6.47 -10.92 -14.62
N MET A 16 -5.92 -10.70 -15.82
CA MET A 16 -6.06 -9.41 -16.51
C MET A 16 -7.48 -9.13 -17.00
N ASN A 17 -8.31 -10.17 -17.13
CA ASN A 17 -9.75 -10.05 -17.36
C ASN A 17 -10.48 -9.98 -16.01
N PRO A 18 -11.11 -8.84 -15.64
CA PRO A 18 -11.68 -8.69 -14.30
C PRO A 18 -12.95 -9.51 -14.08
N TRP A 19 -13.77 -9.69 -15.12
CA TRP A 19 -15.06 -10.40 -15.04
C TRP A 19 -15.19 -11.44 -16.15
N ARG A 20 -15.80 -12.56 -15.80
CA ARG A 20 -16.13 -13.65 -16.73
C ARG A 20 -17.24 -13.24 -17.68
N LYS A 21 -17.01 -13.38 -18.99
CA LYS A 21 -17.95 -13.07 -20.07
C LYS A 21 -19.30 -13.77 -19.85
N SER A 22 -19.32 -15.06 -19.52
CA SER A 22 -20.55 -15.83 -19.31
C SER A 22 -21.43 -15.21 -18.24
N LYS A 23 -20.83 -14.82 -17.11
CA LYS A 23 -21.53 -14.17 -15.98
C LYS A 23 -22.03 -12.78 -16.34
N VAL A 24 -21.22 -11.98 -17.03
CA VAL A 24 -21.60 -10.66 -17.54
C VAL A 24 -22.78 -10.76 -18.50
N CYS A 25 -22.79 -11.75 -19.39
CA CYS A 25 -23.84 -11.92 -20.38
C CYS A 25 -25.14 -12.50 -19.81
N SER A 26 -25.09 -13.19 -18.67
CA SER A 26 -26.28 -13.71 -17.98
C SER A 26 -26.87 -12.76 -16.93
N GLU A 27 -26.22 -11.64 -16.64
CA GLU A 27 -26.59 -10.75 -15.53
C GLU A 27 -27.57 -9.66 -15.98
N ASP A 28 -28.86 -9.84 -15.65
CA ASP A 28 -29.93 -8.90 -16.01
C ASP A 28 -30.01 -7.66 -15.10
N SER A 29 -29.33 -7.70 -13.95
CA SER A 29 -29.46 -6.70 -12.88
C SER A 29 -28.63 -5.43 -13.06
N PHE A 30 -27.95 -5.26 -14.20
CA PHE A 30 -27.27 -4.00 -14.51
C PHE A 30 -28.28 -2.85 -14.63
N VAL A 31 -28.14 -1.85 -13.74
CA VAL A 31 -29.12 -0.76 -13.59
C VAL A 31 -29.00 0.28 -14.71
N SER A 32 -27.82 0.42 -15.31
CA SER A 32 -27.57 1.44 -16.33
C SER A 32 -27.98 0.97 -17.73
N LYS A 33 -28.83 1.77 -18.41
CA LYS A 33 -29.21 1.55 -19.82
C LYS A 33 -27.99 1.57 -20.76
N SER A 34 -27.00 2.42 -20.50
CA SER A 34 -25.79 2.49 -21.30
C SER A 34 -24.86 1.30 -21.07
N ALA A 35 -24.77 0.79 -19.82
CA ALA A 35 -24.04 -0.43 -19.52
C ALA A 35 -24.70 -1.66 -20.17
N LYS A 36 -26.04 -1.75 -20.12
CA LYS A 36 -26.80 -2.83 -20.78
C LYS A 36 -26.62 -2.84 -22.30
N ALA A 37 -26.64 -1.68 -22.95
CA ALA A 37 -26.39 -1.58 -24.38
C ALA A 37 -24.96 -2.05 -24.75
N LEU A 38 -23.96 -1.58 -23.99
CA LEU A 38 -22.56 -1.98 -24.17
C LEU A 38 -22.36 -3.49 -23.96
N ILE A 39 -22.90 -4.04 -22.87
CA ILE A 39 -22.81 -5.47 -22.55
C ILE A 39 -23.55 -6.30 -23.60
N SER A 40 -24.75 -5.91 -24.03
CA SER A 40 -25.48 -6.61 -25.09
C SER A 40 -24.70 -6.63 -26.41
N GLN A 41 -24.02 -5.54 -26.76
CA GLN A 41 -23.18 -5.48 -27.96
C GLN A 41 -21.96 -6.41 -27.84
N LEU A 42 -21.34 -6.47 -26.65
CA LEU A 42 -20.23 -7.37 -26.35
C LEU A 42 -20.65 -8.85 -26.38
N CYS A 43 -21.78 -9.19 -25.75
CA CYS A 43 -22.25 -10.56 -25.65
C CYS A 43 -22.72 -11.15 -27.00
N LYS A 44 -23.18 -10.28 -27.91
CA LYS A 44 -23.54 -10.66 -29.29
C LYS A 44 -22.36 -10.64 -30.26
N SER A 45 -21.22 -10.09 -29.85
CA SER A 45 -20.03 -10.03 -30.71
C SER A 45 -19.35 -11.40 -30.79
N VAL A 46 -19.12 -11.84 -32.02
CA VAL A 46 -18.29 -13.02 -32.32
C VAL A 46 -16.82 -12.56 -32.21
N PRO A 47 -15.92 -13.31 -31.54
CA PRO A 47 -14.50 -12.99 -31.56
C PRO A 47 -14.03 -12.99 -33.02
N ARG A 48 -13.69 -11.81 -33.52
CA ARG A 48 -13.18 -11.60 -34.86
C ARG A 48 -11.77 -11.02 -34.73
N ASN A 49 -10.87 -11.42 -35.63
CA ASN A 49 -9.60 -10.74 -35.84
C ASN A 49 -9.91 -9.37 -36.49
N VAL A 50 -10.34 -8.40 -35.69
CA VAL A 50 -10.67 -7.04 -36.16
C VAL A 50 -9.58 -6.09 -35.67
N ALA A 51 -9.12 -5.22 -36.56
CA ALA A 51 -8.36 -4.06 -36.16
C ALA A 51 -9.27 -3.14 -35.34
N MET A 52 -9.02 -3.01 -34.04
CA MET A 52 -9.78 -2.09 -33.19
C MET A 52 -9.50 -0.66 -33.63
N ASP A 53 -10.55 0.09 -33.95
CA ASP A 53 -10.40 1.51 -34.23
C ASP A 53 -10.15 2.31 -32.92
N LYS A 54 -9.96 3.63 -33.05
CA LYS A 54 -9.73 4.50 -31.88
C LYS A 54 -10.96 4.58 -30.97
N GLU A 55 -12.16 4.44 -31.51
CA GLU A 55 -13.41 4.51 -30.77
C GLU A 55 -13.59 3.25 -29.91
N ASP A 56 -13.32 2.08 -30.47
CA ASP A 56 -13.32 0.78 -29.77
C ASP A 56 -12.30 0.75 -28.63
N LEU A 57 -11.11 1.32 -28.83
CA LEU A 57 -10.11 1.44 -27.77
C LEU A 57 -10.59 2.36 -26.63
N ALA A 58 -11.22 3.49 -26.97
CA ALA A 58 -11.80 4.39 -25.97
C ALA A 58 -12.97 3.72 -25.21
N MET A 59 -13.79 2.93 -25.91
CA MET A 59 -14.87 2.15 -25.33
C MET A 59 -14.36 1.07 -24.38
N THR A 60 -13.25 0.41 -24.73
CA THR A 60 -12.55 -0.54 -23.86
C THR A 60 -12.11 0.09 -22.55
N GLN A 61 -11.48 1.26 -22.62
CA GLN A 61 -11.03 1.98 -21.43
C GLN A 61 -12.21 2.41 -20.55
N ARG A 62 -13.30 2.88 -21.16
CA ARG A 62 -14.55 3.21 -20.45
C ARG A 62 -15.15 1.99 -19.77
N LEU A 63 -15.17 0.84 -20.43
CA LEU A 63 -15.66 -0.41 -19.86
C LEU A 63 -14.81 -0.83 -18.66
N LYS A 64 -13.47 -0.86 -18.80
CA LYS A 64 -12.56 -1.20 -17.68
C LYS A 64 -12.76 -0.26 -16.49
N ALA A 65 -12.92 1.03 -16.73
CA ALA A 65 -13.19 2.00 -15.68
C ALA A 65 -14.55 1.75 -15.01
N TRP A 66 -15.59 1.52 -15.79
CA TRP A 66 -16.94 1.25 -15.28
C TRP A 66 -16.98 -0.05 -14.46
N ILE A 67 -16.36 -1.14 -14.94
CA ILE A 67 -16.22 -2.39 -14.19
C ILE A 67 -15.55 -2.10 -12.84
N ALA A 68 -14.46 -1.34 -12.83
CA ALA A 68 -13.77 -1.03 -11.58
C ALA A 68 -14.62 -0.25 -10.56
N VAL A 69 -15.51 0.61 -11.04
CA VAL A 69 -16.51 1.30 -10.21
C VAL A 69 -17.57 0.34 -9.70
N GLU A 70 -18.14 -0.49 -10.56
CA GLU A 70 -19.22 -1.41 -10.17
C GLU A 70 -18.73 -2.48 -9.18
N GLN A 71 -17.49 -2.95 -9.34
CA GLN A 71 -16.86 -3.87 -8.38
C GLN A 71 -16.77 -3.30 -6.96
N ARG A 72 -16.57 -1.98 -6.87
CA ARG A 72 -16.51 -1.25 -5.60
C ARG A 72 -17.90 -0.97 -5.03
N ARG A 73 -18.91 -0.88 -5.88
CA ARG A 73 -20.30 -0.63 -5.47
C ARG A 73 -20.90 -1.81 -4.72
N ASN A 74 -20.71 -3.03 -5.24
CA ASN A 74 -21.26 -4.26 -4.70
C ASN A 74 -20.21 -5.39 -4.72
N LEU A 75 -19.56 -5.60 -3.56
CA LEU A 75 -18.48 -6.58 -3.40
C LEU A 75 -18.96 -8.02 -3.66
N SER A 76 -20.17 -8.38 -3.20
CA SER A 76 -20.74 -9.71 -3.40
C SER A 76 -21.10 -9.99 -4.86
N ARG A 77 -21.49 -8.95 -5.63
CA ARG A 77 -21.60 -9.08 -7.09
C ARG A 77 -20.20 -9.22 -7.70
N ALA A 78 -19.24 -8.37 -7.34
CA ALA A 78 -17.87 -8.42 -7.86
C ALA A 78 -17.26 -9.82 -7.74
N GLU A 79 -17.39 -10.43 -6.55
CA GLU A 79 -16.92 -11.78 -6.25
C GLU A 79 -17.52 -12.86 -7.16
N ARG A 80 -18.84 -12.81 -7.40
CA ARG A 80 -19.53 -13.78 -8.27
C ARG A 80 -19.15 -13.62 -9.74
N MET A 81 -18.91 -12.38 -10.18
CA MET A 81 -18.60 -12.03 -11.57
C MET A 81 -17.13 -12.33 -11.94
N GLY A 82 -16.22 -12.28 -10.97
CA GLY A 82 -14.80 -12.56 -11.18
C GLY A 82 -14.50 -14.04 -11.45
N HIS A 83 -13.25 -14.30 -11.84
CA HIS A 83 -12.69 -15.65 -11.99
C HIS A 83 -12.65 -16.36 -10.63
N GLN A 84 -12.98 -17.65 -10.60
CA GLN A 84 -13.00 -18.45 -9.36
C GLN A 84 -11.67 -19.19 -9.19
N ILE A 85 -11.33 -19.58 -7.96
CA ILE A 85 -10.02 -20.15 -7.64
C ILE A 85 -9.83 -21.50 -8.32
N GLU A 86 -10.89 -22.31 -8.36
CA GLU A 86 -10.93 -23.66 -8.92
C GLU A 86 -10.82 -23.65 -10.45
N ASP A 87 -11.15 -22.52 -11.08
CA ASP A 87 -11.06 -22.33 -12.52
C ASP A 87 -9.71 -21.71 -12.90
N MET A 88 -9.20 -20.76 -12.11
CA MET A 88 -8.02 -19.96 -12.43
C MET A 88 -6.70 -20.59 -11.98
N ILE A 89 -6.64 -21.26 -10.83
CA ILE A 89 -5.41 -21.84 -10.26
C ILE A 89 -5.52 -23.35 -10.28
N LEU A 90 -4.82 -23.99 -11.21
CA LEU A 90 -4.88 -25.43 -11.41
C LEU A 90 -3.90 -26.19 -10.51
N GLU A 91 -2.74 -25.61 -10.25
CA GLU A 91 -1.73 -26.18 -9.35
C GLU A 91 -1.12 -25.05 -8.53
N CYS A 92 -0.85 -25.32 -7.25
CA CYS A 92 -0.17 -24.40 -6.34
C CYS A 92 0.74 -25.21 -5.43
N ARG A 93 2.05 -24.96 -5.47
CA ARG A 93 3.04 -25.64 -4.61
C ARG A 93 3.97 -24.65 -3.94
N VAL A 94 4.28 -24.87 -2.67
CA VAL A 94 5.23 -24.06 -1.90
C VAL A 94 6.12 -24.97 -1.07
N HIS A 95 7.45 -24.87 -1.25
CA HIS A 95 8.46 -25.75 -0.66
C HIS A 95 8.26 -27.22 -1.07
N ASP A 96 7.25 -27.91 -0.52
CA ASP A 96 6.80 -29.26 -0.89
C ASP A 96 5.30 -29.51 -0.60
N GLY A 97 4.53 -28.48 -0.23
CA GLY A 97 3.11 -28.58 0.12
C GLY A 97 2.17 -28.02 -0.95
N ASP A 98 0.94 -28.53 -1.02
CA ASP A 98 -0.12 -28.04 -1.90
C ASP A 98 -0.91 -26.91 -1.23
N CYS A 99 -0.77 -25.68 -1.73
CA CYS A 99 -1.45 -24.51 -1.15
C CYS A 99 -2.97 -24.49 -1.37
N LEU A 100 -3.50 -25.22 -2.38
CA LEU A 100 -4.94 -25.29 -2.63
C LEU A 100 -5.63 -26.16 -1.57
N SER A 101 -5.08 -27.35 -1.30
CA SER A 101 -5.63 -28.29 -0.31
C SER A 101 -5.70 -27.71 1.11
N THR A 102 -4.74 -26.83 1.43
CA THR A 102 -4.62 -26.19 2.75
C THR A 102 -5.40 -24.87 2.88
N HIS A 103 -6.15 -24.46 1.85
CA HIS A 103 -6.90 -23.19 1.81
C HIS A 103 -6.07 -21.96 2.24
N LEU A 104 -4.81 -21.89 1.79
CA LEU A 104 -3.87 -20.81 2.15
C LEU A 104 -4.06 -19.54 1.32
N LEU A 105 -4.88 -19.60 0.28
CA LEU A 105 -5.15 -18.49 -0.63
C LEU A 105 -6.38 -17.71 -0.16
N ASP A 106 -6.19 -16.45 0.19
CA ASP A 106 -7.29 -15.53 0.51
C ASP A 106 -7.79 -14.82 -0.75
N LEU A 107 -9.12 -14.74 -0.91
CA LEU A 107 -9.74 -13.91 -1.93
C LEU A 107 -9.50 -12.42 -1.64
N ARG A 108 -9.05 -11.69 -2.66
CA ARG A 108 -8.82 -10.25 -2.64
C ARG A 108 -9.54 -9.63 -3.83
N LEU A 109 -10.52 -8.77 -3.55
CA LEU A 109 -11.27 -8.05 -4.59
C LEU A 109 -10.49 -6.79 -4.98
N VAL A 110 -9.79 -6.86 -6.11
CA VAL A 110 -9.02 -5.74 -6.66
C VAL A 110 -9.83 -5.08 -7.76
N SER A 111 -10.19 -3.81 -7.56
CA SER A 111 -11.15 -3.13 -8.44
C SER A 111 -10.74 -3.10 -9.92
N ARG A 112 -9.45 -3.15 -10.26
CA ARG A 112 -9.01 -3.20 -11.67
C ARG A 112 -9.04 -4.61 -12.27
N TYR A 113 -8.84 -5.65 -11.45
CA TYR A 113 -8.58 -7.02 -11.90
C TYR A 113 -9.60 -8.06 -11.39
N GLY A 114 -10.58 -7.62 -10.61
CA GLY A 114 -11.60 -8.45 -10.00
C GLY A 114 -11.06 -9.38 -8.92
N ASN A 115 -11.40 -10.65 -9.02
CA ASN A 115 -10.98 -11.65 -8.06
C ASN A 115 -9.49 -11.93 -8.23
N CYS A 116 -8.74 -11.67 -7.16
CA CYS A 116 -7.35 -12.06 -7.03
C CYS A 116 -7.19 -13.00 -5.85
N TYR A 117 -6.18 -13.86 -5.90
CA TYR A 117 -5.91 -14.81 -4.84
C TYR A 117 -4.53 -14.54 -4.26
N CYS A 118 -4.50 -14.32 -2.95
CA CYS A 118 -3.28 -13.96 -2.23
C CYS A 118 -2.83 -15.07 -1.30
N LEU A 119 -1.58 -15.48 -1.47
CA LEU A 119 -0.86 -16.32 -0.55
C LEU A 119 -0.11 -15.44 0.47
N GLY A 120 -0.24 -15.72 1.77
CA GLY A 120 0.50 -15.00 2.83
C GLY A 120 -0.07 -13.62 3.20
N CYS A 121 -1.27 -13.27 2.71
CA CYS A 121 -1.96 -12.05 3.14
C CYS A 121 -2.58 -12.15 4.55
N ASN A 122 -2.73 -13.36 5.10
CA ASN A 122 -3.11 -13.58 6.49
C ASN A 122 -1.94 -14.22 7.24
N SER A 123 -1.15 -13.39 7.92
CA SER A 123 0.03 -13.81 8.69
C SER A 123 -0.30 -14.79 9.83
N SER A 124 -1.57 -14.83 10.27
CA SER A 124 -2.02 -15.75 11.31
C SER A 124 -2.13 -17.20 10.81
N ARG A 125 -2.31 -17.40 9.50
CA ARG A 125 -2.45 -18.74 8.89
C ARG A 125 -1.10 -19.31 8.46
N PHE A 126 -0.13 -18.47 8.13
CA PHE A 126 1.17 -18.95 7.66
C PHE A 126 2.25 -17.85 7.63
N SER A 127 3.47 -18.16 8.10
CA SER A 127 4.71 -17.39 7.88
C SER A 127 5.83 -18.35 7.45
N TRP A 128 6.39 -18.15 6.24
CA TRP A 128 7.50 -18.97 5.73
C TRP A 128 8.83 -18.25 5.89
N LEU A 129 9.88 -19.01 6.22
CA LEU A 129 11.26 -18.51 6.23
C LEU A 129 11.83 -18.47 4.81
N ALA A 130 12.26 -17.28 4.36
CA ALA A 130 12.83 -17.04 3.03
C ALA A 130 14.08 -17.87 2.73
N MET A 131 14.82 -18.30 3.76
CA MET A 131 16.03 -19.12 3.58
C MET A 131 15.73 -20.44 2.87
N GLN A 132 14.53 -20.99 3.03
CA GLN A 132 14.13 -22.26 2.42
C GLN A 132 13.60 -22.09 0.97
N MET A 133 13.52 -20.86 0.46
CA MET A 133 12.83 -20.53 -0.80
C MET A 133 13.73 -19.77 -1.78
N SER A 134 15.04 -20.05 -1.74
CA SER A 134 16.03 -19.35 -2.58
C SER A 134 16.17 -19.96 -3.98
N ASP A 135 15.76 -21.22 -4.15
CA ASP A 135 15.69 -21.90 -5.45
C ASP A 135 14.29 -21.73 -6.07
N PRO A 136 14.17 -21.40 -7.37
CA PRO A 136 12.90 -21.44 -8.10
C PRO A 136 12.06 -22.70 -7.92
N GLU A 137 12.69 -23.87 -7.73
CA GLU A 137 11.98 -25.14 -7.50
C GLU A 137 11.45 -25.28 -6.06
N GLN A 138 12.08 -24.62 -5.09
CA GLN A 138 11.68 -24.63 -3.68
C GLN A 138 10.76 -23.45 -3.30
N GLY A 139 10.66 -22.45 -4.18
CA GLY A 139 9.77 -21.31 -4.02
C GLY A 139 8.29 -21.64 -4.22
N LEU A 140 7.50 -20.60 -4.46
CA LEU A 140 6.10 -20.73 -4.87
C LEU A 140 6.02 -21.05 -6.36
N GLN A 141 5.33 -22.14 -6.71
CA GLN A 141 5.01 -22.52 -8.08
C GLN A 141 3.49 -22.52 -8.27
N MET A 142 3.00 -21.86 -9.32
CA MET A 142 1.59 -21.93 -9.70
C MET A 142 1.42 -22.20 -11.19
N SER A 143 0.47 -23.08 -11.52
CA SER A 143 -0.03 -23.30 -12.89
C SER A 143 -1.39 -22.63 -13.04
N LEU A 144 -1.48 -21.68 -13.97
CA LEU A 144 -2.62 -20.77 -14.09
C LEU A 144 -3.39 -21.02 -15.39
N ASN A 145 -4.71 -21.04 -15.28
CA ASN A 145 -5.65 -21.09 -16.39
C ASN A 145 -6.25 -19.68 -16.60
N MET A 146 -6.06 -19.15 -17.80
CA MET A 146 -6.47 -17.79 -18.14
C MET A 146 -7.97 -17.72 -18.47
N GLU A 147 -8.59 -18.85 -18.83
CA GLU A 147 -9.99 -18.92 -19.30
C GLU A 147 -10.25 -18.02 -20.52
N PRO A 148 -9.58 -18.26 -21.67
CA PRO A 148 -9.69 -17.40 -22.85
C PRO A 148 -11.13 -17.22 -23.36
N ASP A 149 -11.99 -18.22 -23.19
CA ASP A 149 -13.40 -18.15 -23.61
C ASP A 149 -14.23 -17.19 -22.74
N GLU A 150 -13.74 -16.87 -21.54
CA GLU A 150 -14.37 -15.96 -20.59
C GLU A 150 -13.90 -14.50 -20.75
N PHE A 151 -13.00 -14.22 -21.70
CA PHE A 151 -12.52 -12.87 -21.95
C PHE A 151 -13.61 -11.98 -22.53
N LEU A 152 -13.72 -10.77 -21.99
CA LEU A 152 -14.57 -9.75 -22.59
C LEU A 152 -14.01 -9.37 -23.98
N PRO A 153 -14.84 -9.21 -25.03
CA PRO A 153 -14.41 -9.04 -26.43
C PRO A 153 -13.45 -7.88 -26.72
N LEU A 154 -13.39 -6.89 -25.82
CA LEU A 154 -12.56 -5.69 -25.92
C LEU A 154 -11.26 -5.80 -25.10
N THR A 155 -11.01 -6.93 -24.44
CA THR A 155 -9.81 -7.12 -23.61
C THR A 155 -8.62 -7.44 -24.50
N VAL A 156 -7.80 -6.42 -24.78
CA VAL A 156 -6.62 -6.53 -25.65
C VAL A 156 -5.47 -7.32 -25.00
N GLU A 157 -5.26 -7.12 -23.70
CA GLU A 157 -4.13 -7.70 -22.98
C GLU A 157 -4.59 -8.95 -22.24
N ALA A 158 -3.94 -10.08 -22.53
CA ALA A 158 -4.22 -11.37 -21.94
C ALA A 158 -3.03 -11.86 -21.12
N GLY A 159 -3.29 -12.44 -19.95
CA GLY A 159 -2.26 -12.90 -19.03
C GLY A 159 -2.67 -12.68 -17.58
N PHE A 160 -1.66 -12.65 -16.71
CA PHE A 160 -1.84 -12.46 -15.28
C PHE A 160 -1.04 -11.27 -14.77
N TYR A 161 -1.49 -10.74 -13.65
CA TYR A 161 -0.83 -9.68 -12.92
C TYR A 161 -0.46 -10.20 -11.53
N VAL A 162 0.84 -10.29 -11.24
CA VAL A 162 1.36 -10.83 -9.99
C VAL A 162 1.94 -9.71 -9.14
N MET A 163 1.46 -9.56 -7.91
CA MET A 163 1.93 -8.56 -6.96
C MET A 163 2.66 -9.24 -5.82
N VAL A 164 3.79 -8.66 -5.41
CA VAL A 164 4.59 -9.14 -4.27
C VAL A 164 4.66 -8.04 -3.23
N ASN A 165 4.17 -8.34 -2.02
CA ASN A 165 4.04 -7.39 -0.93
C ASN A 165 4.52 -7.98 0.39
N GLN A 166 4.64 -7.13 1.42
CA GLN A 166 4.89 -7.61 2.78
C GLN A 166 3.75 -8.54 3.25
N ALA A 167 4.12 -9.62 3.93
CA ALA A 167 3.17 -10.53 4.56
C ALA A 167 2.21 -9.77 5.50
N GLY A 168 0.91 -10.11 5.43
CA GLY A 168 -0.13 -9.43 6.22
C GLY A 168 -0.48 -8.00 5.77
N ALA A 169 0.26 -7.38 4.83
CA ALA A 169 -0.08 -6.05 4.35
C ALA A 169 -1.31 -6.11 3.44
N ARG A 170 -2.24 -5.17 3.62
CA ARG A 170 -3.38 -5.01 2.71
C ARG A 170 -2.89 -4.36 1.42
N GLU A 171 -3.24 -4.97 0.29
CA GLU A 171 -2.67 -4.67 -1.02
C GLU A 171 -2.62 -3.17 -1.34
N GLU A 172 -1.41 -2.66 -1.44
CA GLU A 172 -1.08 -1.43 -2.15
C GLU A 172 -0.85 -1.85 -3.60
N VAL A 173 -1.95 -2.06 -4.31
CA VAL A 173 -1.90 -2.31 -5.75
C VAL A 173 -1.01 -1.20 -6.36
N PHE A 174 -0.12 -1.56 -7.29
CA PHE A 174 0.54 -0.71 -8.30
C PHE A 174 2.08 -0.52 -8.26
N ASP A 175 2.82 -0.73 -7.17
CA ASP A 175 4.24 -0.31 -7.17
C ASP A 175 5.27 -1.38 -7.57
N ASN A 176 5.03 -2.69 -7.32
CA ASN A 176 5.98 -3.78 -7.65
C ASN A 176 5.28 -5.02 -8.20
N ALA A 177 4.62 -4.88 -9.35
CA ALA A 177 3.92 -5.98 -9.98
C ALA A 177 4.59 -6.45 -11.28
N VAL A 178 4.39 -7.73 -11.59
CA VAL A 178 4.91 -8.41 -12.77
C VAL A 178 3.75 -8.82 -13.66
N TYR A 179 3.81 -8.42 -14.93
CA TYR A 179 2.91 -8.93 -15.97
C TYR A 179 3.42 -10.28 -16.45
N VAL A 180 2.55 -11.28 -16.43
CA VAL A 180 2.87 -12.67 -16.77
C VAL A 180 2.16 -13.02 -18.08
N PRO A 181 2.91 -13.22 -19.18
CA PRO A 181 2.32 -13.55 -20.47
C PRO A 181 1.86 -15.02 -20.51
N PRO A 182 0.84 -15.34 -21.32
CA PRO A 182 0.46 -16.72 -21.59
C PRO A 182 1.52 -17.44 -22.44
N GLY A 183 1.51 -18.77 -22.40
CA GLY A 183 2.42 -19.64 -23.15
C GLY A 183 3.86 -19.64 -22.62
N ALA A 184 4.09 -19.14 -21.41
CA ALA A 184 5.42 -19.02 -20.82
C ALA A 184 5.46 -19.41 -19.34
N THR A 185 6.65 -19.75 -18.87
CA THR A 185 6.99 -19.83 -17.44
C THR A 185 7.73 -18.57 -17.05
N THR A 186 7.17 -17.80 -16.12
CA THR A 186 7.78 -16.57 -15.59
C THR A 186 8.41 -16.83 -14.22
N TYR A 187 9.71 -16.60 -14.14
CA TYR A 187 10.52 -16.66 -12.94
C TYR A 187 10.57 -15.27 -12.31
N ILE A 188 10.13 -15.15 -11.06
CA ILE A 188 10.03 -13.89 -10.33
C ILE A 188 10.95 -14.00 -9.11
N GLY A 189 12.15 -13.43 -9.24
CA GLY A 189 13.10 -13.32 -8.15
C GLY A 189 12.79 -12.10 -7.27
N VAL A 190 12.74 -12.31 -5.96
CA VAL A 190 12.40 -11.27 -4.98
C VAL A 190 13.58 -10.96 -4.07
N TYR A 191 13.77 -9.69 -3.71
CA TYR A 191 14.66 -9.27 -2.63
C TYR A 191 14.00 -8.20 -1.75
N LYS A 192 14.36 -8.19 -0.46
CA LYS A 192 13.78 -7.29 0.55
C LYS A 192 14.68 -6.08 0.79
N SER A 193 14.09 -4.90 0.82
CA SER A 193 14.70 -3.66 1.28
C SER A 193 13.88 -3.10 2.43
N THR A 194 14.54 -2.61 3.48
CA THR A 194 13.89 -1.91 4.59
C THR A 194 14.42 -0.50 4.65
N SER A 195 13.53 0.49 4.64
CA SER A 195 13.91 1.89 4.81
C SER A 195 13.40 2.44 6.13
N GLN A 196 14.24 3.22 6.82
CA GLN A 196 13.89 3.93 8.03
C GLN A 196 14.04 5.44 7.83
N ASN A 197 12.94 6.15 7.98
CA ASN A 197 12.85 7.60 7.86
C ASN A 197 12.89 8.28 9.25
N LEU A 198 13.14 9.58 9.26
CA LEU A 198 13.19 10.40 10.47
C LEU A 198 11.83 11.06 10.74
N GLU A 199 11.46 11.13 12.01
CA GLU A 199 10.24 11.79 12.51
C GLU A 199 10.37 13.33 12.48
N PRO A 200 9.29 14.10 12.73
CA PRO A 200 9.42 15.53 12.97
C PRO A 200 10.44 15.82 14.10
N PRO A 201 11.25 16.89 14.03
CA PRO A 201 11.14 18.07 13.16
C PRO A 201 12.04 18.03 11.89
N TYR A 202 12.56 16.87 11.50
CA TYR A 202 13.46 16.78 10.35
C TYR A 202 12.74 17.04 9.01
N LYS A 203 13.50 17.43 7.97
CA LYS A 203 12.96 17.67 6.62
C LYS A 203 12.39 16.36 6.05
N ASN A 204 11.19 16.44 5.46
CA ASN A 204 10.42 15.29 4.96
C ASN A 204 10.18 14.24 6.06
N PRO A 205 9.48 14.62 7.15
CA PRO A 205 9.30 13.76 8.29
C PRO A 205 8.38 12.58 7.96
N CYS A 206 8.56 11.50 8.70
CA CYS A 206 7.68 10.35 8.68
C CYS A 206 6.67 10.37 9.84
N GLN A 207 5.69 9.47 9.78
CA GLN A 207 4.82 9.16 10.92
C GLN A 207 4.75 7.64 11.14
N LYS A 208 4.59 7.24 12.40
CA LYS A 208 4.50 5.83 12.79
C LYS A 208 3.09 5.27 12.62
N ASP A 209 2.09 6.10 12.83
CA ASP A 209 0.70 5.67 12.96
C ASP A 209 -0.25 6.61 12.19
N TRP A 210 -1.52 6.24 12.13
CA TRP A 210 -2.60 7.01 11.55
C TRP A 210 -2.79 8.36 12.24
N PRO A 211 -3.19 9.42 11.52
CA PRO A 211 -3.60 10.68 12.15
C PRO A 211 -4.78 10.45 13.12
N GLU A 212 -4.76 11.11 14.28
CA GLU A 212 -5.79 10.96 15.33
C GLU A 212 -7.22 11.11 14.78
N GLU A 213 -7.43 12.07 13.88
CA GLU A 213 -8.71 12.35 13.22
C GLU A 213 -9.27 11.15 12.43
N LEU A 214 -8.38 10.29 11.91
CA LEU A 214 -8.73 9.12 11.10
C LEU A 214 -8.79 7.83 11.90
N LYS A 215 -8.14 7.73 13.07
CA LYS A 215 -8.07 6.49 13.87
C LYS A 215 -9.43 5.87 14.15
N LYS A 216 -10.46 6.70 14.40
CA LYS A 216 -11.85 6.26 14.65
C LYS A 216 -12.51 5.54 13.45
N TYR A 217 -11.98 5.70 12.25
CA TYR A 217 -12.49 5.08 11.03
C TYR A 217 -11.67 3.88 10.55
N VAL A 218 -10.52 3.60 11.18
CA VAL A 218 -9.61 2.52 10.80
C VAL A 218 -10.03 1.21 11.48
N ALA A 219 -10.25 0.18 10.68
CA ALA A 219 -10.56 -1.15 11.22
C ALA A 219 -9.33 -1.77 11.92
N PRO A 220 -9.54 -2.61 12.96
CA PRO A 220 -8.46 -3.34 13.60
C PRO A 220 -7.63 -4.16 12.60
N GLY A 221 -6.30 -4.16 12.77
CA GLY A 221 -5.37 -4.90 11.90
C GLY A 221 -5.00 -4.19 10.58
N VAL A 222 -5.52 -3.00 10.30
CA VAL A 222 -5.10 -2.23 9.11
C VAL A 222 -3.85 -1.39 9.42
N GLY A 223 -2.71 -1.83 8.90
CA GLY A 223 -1.43 -1.12 9.03
C GLY A 223 -1.43 0.25 8.33
N TYR A 224 -0.66 1.20 8.87
CA TYR A 224 -0.51 2.54 8.31
C TYR A 224 0.32 2.52 7.02
N THR A 225 -0.22 3.10 5.95
CA THR A 225 0.54 3.46 4.76
C THR A 225 0.14 4.86 4.30
N GLN A 226 1.02 5.55 3.59
CA GLN A 226 0.70 6.89 3.10
C GLN A 226 -0.49 6.86 2.13
N ARG A 227 -0.56 5.84 1.27
CA ARG A 227 -1.65 5.69 0.31
C ARG A 227 -2.97 5.39 1.02
N ALA A 228 -2.97 4.48 2.00
CA ALA A 228 -4.17 4.18 2.79
C ALA A 228 -4.67 5.43 3.51
N CYS A 229 -3.77 6.18 4.16
CA CYS A 229 -4.12 7.43 4.83
C CYS A 229 -4.80 8.42 3.90
N LYS A 230 -4.29 8.61 2.68
CA LYS A 230 -4.90 9.50 1.69
C LYS A 230 -6.31 9.03 1.30
N GLU A 231 -6.48 7.75 0.97
CA GLU A 231 -7.78 7.18 0.60
C GLU A 231 -8.80 7.35 1.75
N TYR A 232 -8.41 7.06 2.99
CA TYR A 232 -9.26 7.27 4.16
C TYR A 232 -9.60 8.75 4.37
N CYS A 233 -8.62 9.65 4.23
CA CYS A 233 -8.87 11.09 4.38
C CYS A 233 -9.92 11.60 3.39
N TYR A 234 -9.78 11.25 2.11
CA TYR A 234 -10.76 11.64 1.07
C TYR A 234 -12.15 11.12 1.42
N GLN A 235 -12.22 9.83 1.72
CA GLN A 235 -13.46 9.13 1.98
C GLN A 235 -14.18 9.63 3.23
N VAL A 236 -13.45 9.92 4.31
CA VAL A 236 -13.99 10.47 5.56
C VAL A 236 -14.55 11.88 5.34
N HIS A 237 -13.83 12.75 4.63
CA HIS A 237 -14.34 14.10 4.35
C HIS A 237 -15.57 14.08 3.43
N ILE A 238 -15.61 13.18 2.45
CA ILE A 238 -16.79 13.00 1.59
C ILE A 238 -17.97 12.47 2.42
N PHE A 239 -17.73 11.49 3.31
CA PHE A 239 -18.74 10.95 4.20
C PHE A 239 -19.31 12.01 5.15
N GLU A 240 -18.45 12.76 5.86
CA GLU A 240 -18.87 13.75 6.85
C GLU A 240 -19.57 14.96 6.20
N ALA A 241 -19.15 15.39 5.00
CA ALA A 241 -19.74 16.55 4.32
C ALA A 241 -20.97 16.22 3.47
N CYS A 242 -20.96 15.06 2.78
CA CYS A 242 -21.98 14.71 1.79
C CYS A 242 -22.96 13.64 2.27
N GLY A 243 -22.69 12.96 3.39
CA GLY A 243 -23.55 11.90 3.92
C GLY A 243 -23.62 10.63 3.05
N CYS A 244 -22.65 10.44 2.15
CA CYS A 244 -22.56 9.31 1.24
C CYS A 244 -21.13 8.80 1.14
N ARG A 245 -20.93 7.56 0.65
CA ARG A 245 -19.58 7.02 0.42
C ARG A 245 -19.16 7.14 -1.04
N SER A 246 -17.95 7.63 -1.29
CA SER A 246 -17.35 7.61 -2.63
C SER A 246 -17.08 6.17 -3.06
N PHE A 247 -17.33 5.85 -4.34
CA PHE A 247 -16.87 4.59 -4.92
C PHE A 247 -15.38 4.63 -5.30
N LYS A 248 -14.75 5.81 -5.34
CA LYS A 248 -13.33 5.93 -5.70
C LYS A 248 -12.42 5.57 -4.55
N HIS A 249 -12.85 5.81 -3.32
CA HIS A 249 -12.03 5.76 -2.10
C HIS A 249 -12.48 4.74 -1.04
N ILE A 250 -13.05 3.60 -1.47
CA ILE A 250 -13.72 2.59 -0.62
C ILE A 250 -12.82 1.82 0.37
N ARG A 251 -11.53 2.16 0.55
CA ARG A 251 -10.67 1.40 1.48
C ARG A 251 -11.37 1.28 2.85
N VAL A 252 -11.63 0.03 3.23
CA VAL A 252 -12.70 -0.38 4.15
C VAL A 252 -12.88 0.57 5.33
N LEU A 253 -14.01 1.24 5.30
CA LEU A 253 -14.48 2.04 6.42
C LEU A 253 -15.22 1.09 7.37
N VAL A 254 -15.11 1.36 8.65
CA VAL A 254 -15.90 0.74 9.73
C VAL A 254 -17.38 0.53 9.36
N PRO A 255 -18.05 -0.52 9.92
CA PRO A 255 -19.37 -0.97 9.47
C PRO A 255 -20.43 0.12 9.31
N HIS A 256 -20.42 1.15 10.18
CA HIS A 256 -21.38 2.26 10.12
C HIS A 256 -21.24 3.13 8.87
N VAL A 257 -20.02 3.31 8.34
CA VAL A 257 -19.83 4.06 7.08
C VAL A 257 -20.16 3.17 5.87
N MET A 258 -19.92 1.86 5.98
CA MET A 258 -20.27 0.91 4.92
C MET A 258 -21.79 0.71 4.77
N ALA A 259 -22.55 0.98 5.84
CA ALA A 259 -24.02 0.96 5.82
C ALA A 259 -24.62 2.12 5.00
N VAL A 260 -23.85 3.16 4.73
CA VAL A 260 -24.32 4.34 3.97
C VAL A 260 -24.27 4.06 2.46
N PRO A 261 -25.26 4.55 1.68
CA PRO A 261 -25.28 4.36 0.24
C PRO A 261 -24.09 5.04 -0.45
N VAL A 262 -23.73 4.49 -1.61
CA VAL A 262 -22.76 5.11 -2.53
C VAL A 262 -23.34 6.42 -3.05
N CYS A 263 -22.50 7.46 -3.17
CA CYS A 263 -22.89 8.73 -3.77
C CYS A 263 -23.48 8.49 -5.19
N PRO A 264 -24.65 9.07 -5.52
CA PRO A 264 -25.34 8.81 -6.78
C PRO A 264 -24.56 9.26 -8.02
N ASP A 265 -24.64 8.47 -9.09
CA ASP A 265 -23.76 8.54 -10.27
C ASP A 265 -24.30 9.42 -11.42
N MET A 266 -25.32 10.24 -11.19
CA MET A 266 -26.10 10.83 -12.30
C MET A 266 -25.35 11.86 -13.15
N LEU A 267 -24.31 12.54 -12.66
CA LEU A 267 -23.42 13.41 -13.45
C LEU A 267 -22.27 13.98 -12.59
N ARG A 268 -21.69 13.14 -11.70
CA ARG A 268 -20.62 13.52 -10.75
C ARG A 268 -21.21 14.38 -9.62
N GLY A 269 -21.74 13.82 -8.53
CA GLY A 269 -22.40 14.59 -7.47
C GLY A 269 -21.61 15.85 -7.06
N ASP A 270 -22.26 17.02 -7.05
CA ASP A 270 -21.58 18.31 -6.86
C ASP A 270 -20.75 18.35 -5.56
N CYS A 271 -21.27 17.73 -4.50
CA CYS A 271 -20.60 17.68 -3.20
C CYS A 271 -19.28 16.90 -3.21
N GLU A 272 -19.24 15.66 -3.71
CA GLU A 272 -18.00 14.85 -3.73
C GLU A 272 -16.89 15.57 -4.51
N ARG A 273 -17.23 16.14 -5.67
CA ARG A 273 -16.29 16.94 -6.47
C ARG A 273 -15.79 18.16 -5.74
N GLU A 274 -16.67 18.86 -5.05
CA GLU A 274 -16.32 20.06 -4.30
C GLU A 274 -15.33 19.72 -3.19
N ILE A 275 -15.57 18.62 -2.45
CA ILE A 275 -14.66 18.14 -1.42
C ILE A 275 -13.33 17.69 -2.01
N GLU A 276 -13.33 16.88 -3.07
CA GLU A 276 -12.11 16.51 -3.81
C GLU A 276 -11.32 17.76 -4.23
N ALA A 277 -12.00 18.76 -4.81
CA ALA A 277 -11.38 20.01 -5.24
C ALA A 277 -10.82 20.82 -4.05
N LYS A 278 -11.51 20.84 -2.91
CA LYS A 278 -11.03 21.48 -1.67
C LYS A 278 -9.77 20.80 -1.14
N ILE A 279 -9.71 19.46 -1.18
CA ILE A 279 -8.51 18.70 -0.79
C ILE A 279 -7.36 18.97 -1.78
N HIS A 280 -7.63 18.94 -3.09
CA HIS A 280 -6.61 19.21 -4.12
C HIS A 280 -6.05 20.64 -4.05
N ARG A 281 -6.90 21.63 -3.75
CA ARG A 281 -6.50 23.02 -3.53
C ARG A 281 -5.92 23.28 -2.13
N LYS A 282 -5.81 22.24 -1.29
CA LYS A 282 -5.29 22.30 0.09
C LYS A 282 -6.10 23.16 1.06
N PHE A 283 -7.39 23.42 0.76
CA PHE A 283 -8.31 23.98 1.75
C PHE A 283 -8.61 22.97 2.87
N ILE A 284 -8.62 21.68 2.52
CA ILE A 284 -8.65 20.56 3.45
C ILE A 284 -7.29 19.87 3.40
N THR A 285 -6.63 19.72 4.55
CA THR A 285 -5.26 19.18 4.61
C THR A 285 -5.24 17.78 5.19
N CYS A 286 -4.98 16.79 4.34
CA CYS A 286 -4.72 15.41 4.77
C CYS A 286 -3.29 15.29 5.33
N LYS A 287 -3.14 15.16 6.64
CA LYS A 287 -1.85 15.00 7.35
C LYS A 287 -1.27 13.58 7.19
N CYS A 288 -1.02 13.15 5.95
CA CYS A 288 -0.54 11.81 5.62
C CYS A 288 0.94 11.82 5.21
N LEU A 289 1.84 11.68 6.18
CA LEU A 289 3.29 11.59 5.97
C LEU A 289 3.71 10.18 5.48
N THR A 290 4.94 10.04 4.99
CA THR A 290 5.45 8.70 4.70
C THR A 290 5.60 7.89 5.99
N PRO A 291 5.40 6.57 5.98
CA PRO A 291 5.65 5.73 7.15
C PRO A 291 7.13 5.78 7.58
N CYS A 292 7.38 5.67 8.89
CA CYS A 292 8.74 5.71 9.42
C CYS A 292 9.57 4.48 9.10
N VAL A 293 8.93 3.31 8.97
CA VAL A 293 9.55 2.09 8.51
C VAL A 293 8.78 1.59 7.30
N THR A 294 9.47 1.36 6.19
CA THR A 294 8.91 0.68 5.01
C THR A 294 9.64 -0.61 4.76
N HIS A 295 8.88 -1.66 4.44
CA HIS A 295 9.41 -2.90 3.91
C HIS A 295 8.98 -3.02 2.45
N GLU A 296 9.96 -2.96 1.54
CA GLU A 296 9.74 -3.04 0.11
C GLU A 296 10.29 -4.37 -0.41
N TYR A 297 9.47 -5.04 -1.22
CA TYR A 297 9.85 -6.25 -1.92
C TYR A 297 9.97 -5.92 -3.40
N TYR A 298 11.20 -5.93 -3.89
CA TYR A 298 11.49 -5.65 -5.28
C TYR A 298 11.51 -6.96 -6.07
N THR A 299 10.91 -6.92 -7.26
CA THR A 299 10.77 -8.08 -8.14
C THR A 299 11.62 -7.95 -9.38
N TYR A 300 12.28 -9.02 -9.79
CA TYR A 300 12.93 -9.16 -11.09
C TYR A 300 12.33 -10.36 -11.82
N ALA A 301 11.75 -10.12 -12.99
CA ALA A 301 11.06 -11.14 -13.76
C ALA A 301 11.82 -11.52 -15.03
N SER A 302 11.85 -12.81 -15.33
CA SER A 302 12.29 -13.37 -16.61
C SER A 302 11.34 -14.46 -17.06
N SER A 303 11.08 -14.55 -18.36
CA SER A 303 10.11 -15.51 -18.91
C SER A 303 10.75 -16.42 -19.94
N LEU A 304 10.42 -17.71 -19.90
CA LEU A 304 10.78 -18.70 -20.91
C LEU A 304 9.51 -19.16 -21.62
N VAL A 305 9.50 -19.02 -22.94
CA VAL A 305 8.39 -19.46 -23.81
C VAL A 305 8.36 -20.98 -23.86
N TRP A 306 7.17 -21.56 -23.82
CA TRP A 306 7.00 -22.99 -23.96
C TRP A 306 7.19 -23.43 -25.40
N THR A 307 8.04 -24.42 -25.60
CA THR A 307 8.26 -25.06 -26.89
C THR A 307 7.23 -26.17 -27.14
N SER A 308 5.95 -25.92 -26.84
CA SER A 308 4.90 -26.94 -27.00
C SER A 308 4.70 -27.41 -28.44
N HIS A 309 5.19 -26.65 -29.41
CA HIS A 309 5.22 -27.03 -30.83
C HIS A 309 6.35 -28.02 -31.17
N LEU A 310 7.33 -28.20 -30.27
CA LEU A 310 8.54 -29.02 -30.49
C LEU A 310 8.58 -30.22 -29.55
N VAL A 311 8.11 -30.07 -28.31
CA VAL A 311 8.05 -31.13 -27.31
C VAL A 311 6.75 -30.99 -26.53
N GLU A 312 5.89 -31.99 -26.59
CA GLU A 312 4.75 -32.12 -25.68
C GLU A 312 5.23 -32.83 -24.40
N PRO A 313 5.44 -32.11 -23.28
CA PRO A 313 5.88 -32.76 -22.07
C PRO A 313 4.78 -33.71 -21.58
N LYS A 314 5.12 -34.95 -21.24
CA LYS A 314 4.19 -35.97 -20.70
C LYS A 314 3.39 -35.49 -19.47
N TYR A 315 3.87 -34.48 -18.73
CA TYR A 315 3.13 -33.84 -17.64
C TYR A 315 2.00 -32.89 -18.10
N ARG A 316 2.02 -32.41 -19.34
CA ARG A 316 0.84 -31.78 -19.99
C ARG A 316 -0.19 -32.82 -20.44
N VAL A 317 0.26 -34.08 -20.56
CA VAL A 317 -0.52 -35.28 -20.88
C VAL A 317 -0.91 -36.04 -19.60
N GLN A 318 -0.58 -35.55 -18.40
CA GLN A 318 -1.16 -36.04 -17.15
C GLN A 318 -2.60 -35.54 -17.04
N LYS A 319 -3.41 -36.08 -17.96
CA LYS A 319 -4.81 -35.86 -18.22
C LYS A 319 -5.12 -34.38 -18.47
N GLU A 320 -6.04 -34.14 -19.38
CA GLU A 320 -7.01 -33.08 -19.14
C GLU A 320 -7.27 -33.05 -17.62
N SER A 321 -7.11 -31.90 -16.95
CA SER A 321 -7.76 -31.74 -15.64
C SER A 321 -9.14 -32.40 -15.75
N PRO A 322 -9.68 -33.14 -14.77
CA PRO A 322 -10.90 -33.92 -14.96
C PRO A 322 -12.06 -33.15 -15.67
N ASP A 323 -12.02 -31.81 -15.61
CA ASP A 323 -12.86 -30.82 -16.31
C ASP A 323 -12.39 -30.29 -17.70
N GLY A 324 -11.31 -30.77 -18.32
CA GLY A 324 -10.79 -30.26 -19.60
C GLY A 324 -10.00 -28.93 -19.54
N LYS A 325 -9.67 -28.43 -18.34
CA LYS A 325 -8.97 -27.14 -18.15
C LYS A 325 -7.51 -27.19 -18.60
N LYS A 326 -7.04 -26.13 -19.29
CA LYS A 326 -5.68 -26.02 -19.86
C LYS A 326 -4.81 -25.05 -19.06
N ILE A 327 -3.55 -25.41 -18.88
CA ILE A 327 -2.54 -24.51 -18.29
C ILE A 327 -2.09 -23.51 -19.37
N HIS A 328 -2.27 -22.22 -19.07
CA HIS A 328 -1.94 -21.10 -19.96
C HIS A 328 -0.70 -20.33 -19.51
N ALA A 329 -0.40 -20.24 -18.21
CA ALA A 329 0.84 -19.64 -17.73
C ALA A 329 1.37 -20.40 -16.50
N ARG A 330 2.67 -20.31 -16.25
CA ARG A 330 3.28 -20.78 -15.00
C ARG A 330 4.08 -19.66 -14.36
N ILE A 331 4.00 -19.54 -13.05
CA ILE A 331 4.84 -18.61 -12.29
C ILE A 331 5.67 -19.38 -11.28
N LYS A 332 6.92 -18.92 -11.09
CA LYS A 332 7.82 -19.38 -10.02
C LYS A 332 8.33 -18.17 -9.26
N VAL A 333 7.89 -17.99 -8.02
CA VAL A 333 8.30 -16.87 -7.15
C VAL A 333 9.27 -17.40 -6.10
N PHE A 334 10.45 -16.82 -6.04
CA PHE A 334 11.53 -17.27 -5.15
C PHE A 334 12.36 -16.10 -4.64
N MET A 335 13.05 -16.30 -3.53
CA MET A 335 13.91 -15.29 -2.91
C MET A 335 15.26 -15.30 -3.59
N LYS A 336 15.51 -14.32 -4.47
CA LYS A 336 16.79 -14.19 -5.19
C LYS A 336 17.97 -13.96 -4.24
N SER A 337 17.70 -13.36 -3.08
CA SER A 337 18.67 -13.13 -2.02
C SER A 337 17.97 -13.11 -0.67
N THR A 338 18.58 -13.75 0.33
CA THR A 338 18.16 -13.68 1.73
C THR A 338 18.73 -12.46 2.46
N LYS A 339 19.58 -11.65 1.80
CA LYS A 339 20.12 -10.42 2.38
C LYS A 339 19.07 -9.30 2.32
N ILE A 340 18.89 -8.60 3.44
CA ILE A 340 18.04 -7.39 3.50
C ILE A 340 18.91 -6.17 3.22
N LEU A 341 18.49 -5.32 2.28
CA LEU A 341 19.08 -4.00 2.11
C LEU A 341 18.48 -3.04 3.15
N TYR A 342 19.28 -2.56 4.10
CA TYR A 342 18.82 -1.62 5.11
C TYR A 342 19.24 -0.18 4.76
N LYS A 343 18.26 0.72 4.59
CA LYS A 343 18.48 2.14 4.27
C LYS A 343 17.98 3.01 5.43
N GLN A 344 18.88 3.60 6.20
CA GLN A 344 18.52 4.45 7.33
C GLN A 344 18.86 5.91 7.03
N LYS A 345 17.91 6.81 7.30
CA LYS A 345 18.19 8.26 7.33
C LYS A 345 18.77 8.62 8.69
N GLU A 346 19.92 9.26 8.67
CA GLU A 346 20.57 9.80 9.87
C GLU A 346 20.47 11.33 9.91
N PRO A 347 20.36 11.93 11.11
CA PRO A 347 20.34 13.38 11.24
C PRO A 347 21.69 13.96 10.79
N LYS A 348 21.66 14.90 9.83
CA LYS A 348 22.87 15.58 9.34
C LYS A 348 23.66 16.27 10.47
N PHE A 349 22.95 16.74 11.49
CA PHE A 349 23.52 17.43 12.62
C PHE A 349 22.85 16.99 13.91
N THR A 350 23.66 16.51 14.85
CA THR A 350 23.24 16.12 16.20
C THR A 350 23.54 17.25 17.18
N LEU A 351 22.89 17.26 18.35
CA LEU A 351 23.21 18.22 19.42
C LEU A 351 24.68 18.16 19.82
N ALA A 352 25.27 16.95 19.88
CA ALA A 352 26.69 16.78 20.14
C ALA A 352 27.56 17.47 19.06
N ASN A 353 27.21 17.31 17.79
CA ASN A 353 27.91 17.99 16.70
C ASN A 353 27.73 19.52 16.77
N LEU A 354 26.57 20.02 17.23
CA LEU A 354 26.34 21.43 17.47
C LEU A 354 27.29 21.99 18.52
N PHE A 355 27.33 21.39 19.70
CA PHE A 355 28.23 21.84 20.77
C PHE A 355 29.70 21.67 20.39
N ARG A 356 30.05 20.60 19.66
CA ARG A 356 31.41 20.40 19.16
C ARG A 356 31.81 21.50 18.16
N SER A 357 30.93 21.88 17.25
CA SER A 357 31.20 22.94 16.28
C SER A 357 31.27 24.31 16.95
N ILE A 358 30.34 24.63 17.86
CA ILE A 358 30.36 25.89 18.61
C ILE A 358 31.63 25.98 19.46
N GLY A 359 31.95 24.95 20.24
CA GLY A 359 33.16 24.89 21.05
C GLY A 359 34.44 24.95 20.22
N GLY A 360 34.45 24.29 19.05
CA GLY A 360 35.57 24.37 18.11
C GLY A 360 35.76 25.77 17.54
N LEU A 361 34.69 26.42 17.09
CA LEU A 361 34.75 27.79 16.57
C LEU A 361 35.15 28.79 17.66
N MET A 362 34.54 28.73 18.85
CA MET A 362 34.88 29.61 19.97
C MET A 362 36.32 29.38 20.45
N GLY A 363 36.77 28.12 20.51
CA GLY A 363 38.14 27.78 20.91
C GLY A 363 39.18 28.28 19.90
N VAL A 364 38.94 28.12 18.60
CA VAL A 364 39.90 28.55 17.56
C VAL A 364 39.92 30.07 17.38
N TYR A 365 38.76 30.72 17.32
CA TYR A 365 38.69 32.16 17.01
C TYR A 365 38.84 33.07 18.21
N LEU A 366 38.36 32.64 19.39
CA LEU A 366 38.35 33.48 20.60
C LEU A 366 39.25 32.93 21.71
N GLY A 367 39.79 31.72 21.57
CA GLY A 367 40.53 31.05 22.65
C GLY A 367 39.65 30.66 23.84
N TYR A 368 38.32 30.73 23.70
CA TYR A 368 37.40 30.43 24.78
C TYR A 368 37.13 28.93 24.89
N SER A 369 37.24 28.42 26.11
CA SER A 369 36.81 27.07 26.47
C SER A 369 35.45 27.11 27.17
N SER A 370 34.88 25.93 27.43
CA SER A 370 33.65 25.80 28.22
C SER A 370 33.78 26.42 29.62
N LEU A 371 35.00 26.57 30.15
CA LEU A 371 35.26 27.22 31.44
C LEU A 371 34.90 28.71 31.44
N HIS A 372 34.90 29.36 30.28
CA HIS A 372 34.54 30.78 30.17
C HIS A 372 33.08 31.03 30.54
N ILE A 373 32.17 30.06 30.31
CA ILE A 373 30.77 30.16 30.73
C ILE A 373 30.65 30.24 32.25
N PHE A 374 31.44 29.44 32.98
CA PHE A 374 31.45 29.47 34.44
C PHE A 374 32.00 30.79 34.98
N HIS A 375 33.05 31.34 34.36
CA HIS A 375 33.55 32.67 34.73
C HIS A 375 32.49 33.78 34.57
N VAL A 376 31.72 33.77 33.48
CA VAL A 376 30.64 34.74 33.28
C VAL A 376 29.55 34.56 34.34
N LEU A 377 29.18 33.31 34.66
CA LEU A 377 28.18 33.02 35.70
C LEU A 377 28.65 33.49 37.08
N ASP A 378 29.92 33.25 37.46
CA ASP A 378 30.47 33.69 38.75
C ASP A 378 30.39 35.22 38.88
N VAL A 379 30.82 35.96 37.85
CA VAL A 379 30.76 37.43 37.86
C VAL A 379 29.32 37.94 37.95
N LEU A 380 28.37 37.30 37.26
CA LEU A 380 26.96 37.66 37.33
C LEU A 380 26.36 37.36 38.71
N LEU A 381 26.71 36.22 39.31
CA LEU A 381 26.26 35.83 40.64
C LEU A 381 26.84 36.76 41.72
N ASP A 382 28.13 37.08 41.65
CA ASP A 382 28.77 38.04 42.55
C ASP A 382 28.18 39.44 42.42
N GLY A 383 27.94 39.89 41.18
CA GLY A 383 27.28 41.17 40.91
C GLY A 383 25.83 41.21 41.43
N ALA A 384 25.08 40.14 41.26
CA ALA A 384 23.72 40.00 41.79
C ALA A 384 23.73 39.99 43.33
N TRP A 385 24.65 39.24 43.95
CA TRP A 385 24.84 39.18 45.39
C TRP A 385 25.22 40.55 45.97
N TYR A 386 26.17 41.24 45.36
CA TYR A 386 26.57 42.59 45.76
C TYR A 386 25.43 43.59 45.63
N SER A 387 24.64 43.50 44.56
CA SER A 387 23.47 44.36 44.35
C SER A 387 22.36 44.09 45.38
N LEU A 388 22.06 42.81 45.66
CA LEU A 388 21.09 42.40 46.68
C LEU A 388 21.51 42.87 48.06
N SER A 389 22.78 42.65 48.43
CA SER A 389 23.31 43.07 49.73
C SER A 389 23.28 44.60 49.89
N ARG A 390 23.56 45.38 48.83
CA ARG A 390 23.37 46.84 48.84
C ARG A 390 21.92 47.26 49.02
N ILE A 391 20.98 46.60 48.35
CA ILE A 391 19.54 46.90 48.47
C ILE A 391 19.06 46.56 49.89
N LEU A 392 19.46 45.41 50.44
CA LEU A 392 19.14 45.00 51.81
C LEU A 392 19.76 45.96 52.84
N ALA A 393 21.01 46.37 52.67
CA ALA A 393 21.67 47.35 53.55
C ALA A 393 20.98 48.73 53.49
N ARG A 394 20.58 49.20 52.30
CA ARG A 394 19.79 50.44 52.16
C ARG A 394 18.44 50.32 52.87
N ARG A 395 17.75 49.18 52.72
CA ARG A 395 16.44 48.92 53.34
C ARG A 395 16.53 48.85 54.87
N ASN A 396 17.60 48.28 55.42
CA ASN A 396 17.87 48.29 56.86
C ASN A 396 18.14 49.72 57.39
N ARG A 397 18.98 50.52 56.70
CA ARG A 397 19.20 51.93 57.08
C ARG A 397 17.93 52.78 57.00
N THR A 398 17.04 52.52 56.03
CA THR A 398 15.75 53.23 55.96
C THR A 398 14.81 52.82 57.10
N ARG A 399 14.94 51.58 57.59
CA ARG A 399 14.15 51.05 58.71
C ARG A 399 14.63 51.59 60.05
N GLU A 400 15.95 51.74 60.23
CA GLU A 400 16.57 52.40 61.40
C GLU A 400 16.22 53.89 61.45
N GLY A 401 16.32 54.62 60.32
CA GLY A 401 15.91 56.04 60.28
C GLY A 401 14.41 56.28 60.53
N ARG A 402 13.54 55.28 60.25
CA ARG A 402 12.11 55.34 60.60
C ARG A 402 11.83 55.06 62.07
N LEU A 403 12.69 54.30 62.74
CA LEU A 403 12.60 54.03 64.17
C LEU A 403 13.08 55.23 64.99
N GLU A 404 14.13 55.92 64.53
CA GLU A 404 14.57 57.18 65.17
C GLU A 404 13.53 58.30 65.05
N PHE A 405 12.86 58.43 63.89
CA PHE A 405 11.81 59.44 63.68
C PHE A 405 10.52 59.20 64.49
N HIS A 406 10.31 57.98 65.02
CA HIS A 406 9.18 57.68 65.91
C HIS A 406 9.55 57.77 67.40
N SER A 407 10.80 58.11 67.72
CA SER A 407 11.31 58.26 69.09
C SER A 407 11.54 59.71 69.53
N GLN A 408 11.28 60.68 68.63
CA GLN A 408 11.05 62.10 68.93
C GLN A 408 9.56 62.39 68.87
#